data_AF-A0A8S0TTR8-F1
#
_entry.id   AF-A0A8S0TTR8-F1
#
_cell.length_a   1.000
_cell.length_b   1.000
_cell.length_c   1.000
_cell.angle_alpha   90.00
_cell.angle_beta   90.00
_cell.angle_gamma   90.00
#
_symmetry.space_group_name_H-M   'P 1'
#
loop_
_entity.id
_entity.type
_entity.pdbx_description
1 polymer ?
#
loop_
_entity_poly.entity_id
_entity_poly.type
_entity_poly.pdbx_seq_one_letter_code
_entity_poly.pdbx_strand_id
1 'polypeptide(L)'
;MAAYVSNLSREADYGADHRATAALHDCFSLFGDAIGQIRDSLKQMRQLSGSGESLRFQMSNVQTWMSAALTNEDTCTDGFEDVPDGPMKVDLCGRVVKVEEVTSNALALVNSYVAKVSGP
;
A
#
# COMPACT_ATOMS: atom_id res chain seq x y z
N MET A 1 -4.63 -4.18 -8.46
CA MET A 1 -5.24 -3.03 -7.77
C MET A 1 -5.17 -1.75 -8.58
N ALA A 2 -3.99 -1.19 -8.89
CA ALA A 2 -3.88 0.08 -9.65
C ALA A 2 -4.66 0.14 -10.97
N ALA A 3 -4.65 -0.92 -11.79
CA ALA A 3 -5.44 -0.95 -13.03
C ALA A 3 -6.96 -0.91 -12.78
N TYR A 4 -7.40 -1.54 -11.69
CA TYR A 4 -8.81 -1.53 -11.29
C TYR A 4 -9.24 -0.13 -10.81
N VAL A 5 -8.45 0.49 -9.92
CA VAL A 5 -8.73 1.85 -9.45
C VAL A 5 -8.67 2.84 -10.62
N SER A 6 -7.67 2.75 -11.50
CA SER A 6 -7.57 3.60 -12.69
C SER A 6 -8.80 3.54 -13.60
N ASN A 7 -9.36 2.35 -13.81
CA ASN A 7 -10.59 2.20 -14.59
C ASN A 7 -11.78 2.85 -13.87
N LEU A 8 -11.92 2.64 -12.55
CA LEU A 8 -12.98 3.27 -11.76
C LEU A 8 -12.87 4.80 -11.77
N SER A 9 -11.67 5.36 -11.59
CA SER A 9 -11.44 6.81 -11.64
C SER A 9 -11.90 7.39 -12.99
N ARG A 10 -11.57 6.72 -14.10
CA ARG A 10 -12.00 7.14 -15.45
C ARG A 10 -13.51 7.04 -15.66
N GLU A 11 -14.16 6.02 -15.10
CA GLU A 11 -15.62 5.91 -15.16
C GLU A 11 -16.30 7.00 -14.32
N ALA A 12 -15.74 7.31 -13.15
CA ALA A 12 -16.25 8.33 -12.24
C ALA A 12 -16.09 9.76 -12.76
N ASP A 13 -15.17 10.02 -13.70
CA ASP A 13 -15.03 11.33 -14.36
C ASP A 13 -16.31 11.76 -15.11
N TYR A 14 -17.14 10.79 -15.52
CA TYR A 14 -18.43 11.03 -16.17
C TYR A 14 -19.62 10.98 -15.20
N GLY A 15 -19.37 10.73 -13.91
CA GLY A 15 -20.37 10.67 -12.86
C GLY A 15 -20.74 12.04 -12.29
N ALA A 16 -21.84 12.09 -11.53
CA ALA A 16 -22.29 13.30 -10.84
C ALA A 16 -21.76 13.43 -9.39
N ASP A 17 -21.16 12.36 -8.84
CA ASP A 17 -20.65 12.36 -7.47
C ASP A 17 -19.18 12.80 -7.43
N HIS A 18 -18.99 14.11 -7.31
CA HIS A 18 -17.66 14.72 -7.25
C HIS A 18 -16.81 14.24 -6.06
N ARG A 19 -17.43 13.85 -4.94
CA ARG A 19 -16.68 13.34 -3.78
C ARG A 19 -16.14 11.96 -4.07
N ALA A 20 -16.97 11.07 -4.62
CA ALA A 20 -16.53 9.75 -5.05
C ALA A 20 -15.44 9.83 -6.13
N THR A 21 -15.57 10.74 -7.10
CA THR A 21 -14.56 10.96 -8.14
C THR A 21 -13.22 11.41 -7.54
N ALA A 22 -13.23 12.38 -6.61
CA ALA A 22 -12.02 12.83 -5.93
C ALA A 22 -11.34 11.71 -5.14
N ALA A 23 -12.11 10.98 -4.31
CA ALA A 23 -11.60 9.84 -3.54
C ALA A 23 -11.00 8.74 -4.43
N LEU A 24 -11.57 8.48 -5.61
CA LEU A 24 -11.04 7.53 -6.59
C LEU A 24 -9.72 8.00 -7.21
N HIS A 25 -9.54 9.29 -7.48
CA HIS A 25 -8.27 9.82 -7.98
C HIS A 25 -7.19 9.79 -6.90
N ASP A 26 -7.53 10.16 -5.67
CA ASP A 26 -6.62 10.07 -4.54
C ASP A 26 -6.19 8.62 -4.30
N CYS A 27 -7.15 7.70 -4.28
CA CYS A 27 -6.86 6.27 -4.16
C CYS A 27 -5.97 5.76 -5.30
N PHE A 28 -6.17 6.21 -6.53
CA PHE A 28 -5.29 5.85 -7.66
C PHE A 28 -3.85 6.30 -7.42
N SER A 29 -3.66 7.54 -6.95
CA SER A 29 -2.34 8.08 -6.60
C SER A 29 -1.67 7.29 -5.47
N LEU A 30 -2.41 7.05 -4.38
CA LEU A 30 -1.92 6.30 -3.21
C LEU A 30 -1.51 4.87 -3.58
N PHE A 31 -2.27 4.18 -4.43
CA PHE A 31 -1.86 2.88 -4.94
C PHE A 31 -0.66 2.93 -5.88
N GLY A 32 -0.46 4.04 -6.60
CA GLY A 32 0.75 4.29 -7.36
C GLY A 32 1.98 4.31 -6.44
N ASP A 33 1.88 5.06 -5.35
CA ASP A 33 2.95 5.20 -4.35
C ASP A 33 3.20 3.87 -3.60
N ALA A 34 2.15 3.19 -3.16
CA ALA A 34 2.24 1.88 -2.51
C ALA A 34 2.97 0.85 -3.40
N ILE A 35 2.63 0.79 -4.69
CA ILE A 35 3.33 -0.07 -5.65
C ILE A 35 4.80 0.31 -5.81
N GLY A 36 5.11 1.61 -5.83
CA GLY A 36 6.50 2.11 -5.85
C GLY A 36 7.29 1.62 -4.63
N GLN A 37 6.74 1.83 -3.44
CA GLN A 37 7.34 1.43 -2.17
C GLN A 37 7.53 -0.09 -2.07
N ILE A 38 6.54 -0.89 -2.49
CA ILE A 38 6.66 -2.36 -2.55
C ILE A 38 7.79 -2.79 -3.52
N ARG A 39 7.93 -2.10 -4.66
CA ARG A 39 9.01 -2.38 -5.63
C ARG A 39 10.39 -2.03 -5.06
N ASP A 40 10.50 -0.90 -4.35
CA ASP A 40 11.75 -0.49 -3.70
C ASP A 40 12.14 -1.47 -2.58
N SER A 41 11.17 -1.90 -1.76
CA SER A 41 11.34 -3.00 -0.80
C SER A 41 11.90 -4.25 -1.46
N LEU A 42 11.29 -4.71 -2.56
CA LEU A 42 11.75 -5.89 -3.28
C LEU A 42 13.15 -5.71 -3.87
N LYS A 43 13.45 -4.52 -4.40
CA LYS A 43 14.77 -4.19 -4.94
C LYS A 43 15.85 -4.26 -3.86
N GLN A 44 15.60 -3.64 -2.71
CA GLN A 44 16.51 -3.69 -1.56
C GLN A 44 16.68 -5.11 -1.04
N MET A 45 15.61 -5.90 -0.94
CA MET A 45 15.68 -7.32 -0.53
C MET A 45 16.55 -8.16 -1.48
N ARG A 46 16.49 -7.91 -2.80
CA ARG A 46 17.34 -8.60 -3.79
C ARG A 46 18.80 -8.19 -3.74
N GLN A 47 19.10 -7.04 -3.14
CA GLN A 47 20.43 -6.44 -3.08
C GLN A 47 21.01 -6.47 -1.67
N LEU A 48 20.38 -7.19 -0.73
CA LEU A 48 20.87 -7.33 0.63
C LEU A 48 22.29 -7.87 0.62
N SER A 49 23.18 -7.17 1.30
CA SER A 49 24.58 -7.51 1.39
C SER A 49 25.17 -7.02 2.71
N GLY A 50 26.35 -7.52 3.06
CA GLY A 50 27.00 -7.21 4.34
C GLY A 50 26.34 -7.90 5.54
N SER A 51 26.69 -7.46 6.73
CA SER A 51 26.26 -8.04 8.00
C SER A 51 26.13 -6.95 9.08
N GLY A 52 25.55 -7.32 10.23
CA GLY A 52 25.43 -6.42 11.37
C GLY A 52 24.64 -5.14 11.05
N GLU A 53 25.23 -3.98 11.34
CA GLU A 53 24.58 -2.69 11.18
C GLU A 53 24.24 -2.35 9.71
N SER A 54 25.10 -2.73 8.76
CA SER A 54 24.85 -2.50 7.33
C SER A 54 23.60 -3.25 6.84
N LEU A 55 23.45 -4.50 7.26
CA LEU A 55 22.26 -5.30 6.94
C LEU A 55 21.02 -4.71 7.64
N ARG A 56 21.16 -4.29 8.90
CA ARG A 56 20.06 -3.69 9.67
C ARG A 56 19.55 -2.40 9.04
N PHE A 57 20.45 -1.53 8.58
CA PHE A 57 20.09 -0.31 7.87
C PHE A 57 19.31 -0.61 6.59
N GLN A 58 19.80 -1.53 5.76
CA GLN A 58 19.11 -1.95 4.53
C GLN A 58 17.71 -2.52 4.83
N MET A 59 17.57 -3.33 5.88
CA MET A 59 16.27 -3.85 6.29
C MET A 59 15.33 -2.76 6.82
N SER A 60 15.85 -1.73 7.49
CA SER A 60 15.04 -0.59 7.95
C SER A 60 14.41 0.19 6.79
N ASN A 61 15.07 0.27 5.63
CA ASN A 61 14.46 0.81 4.41
C ASN A 61 13.26 -0.04 3.98
N VAL A 62 13.42 -1.37 3.94
CA VAL A 62 12.32 -2.30 3.59
C VAL A 62 11.14 -2.13 4.54
N GLN A 63 11.40 -2.08 5.85
CA GLN A 63 10.35 -1.85 6.85
C GLN A 63 9.63 -0.52 6.63
N THR A 64 10.39 0.56 6.36
CA THR A 64 9.84 1.90 6.12
C THR A 64 8.92 1.92 4.91
N TRP A 65 9.37 1.38 3.78
CA TRP A 65 8.57 1.37 2.55
C TRP A 65 7.36 0.45 2.65
N MET A 66 7.48 -0.73 3.28
CA MET A 66 6.33 -1.61 3.49
C MET A 66 5.29 -1.00 4.44
N SER A 67 5.71 -0.33 5.51
CA SER A 67 4.79 0.42 6.39
C SER A 67 4.11 1.56 5.65
N ALA A 68 4.87 2.31 4.83
CA ALA A 68 4.30 3.39 4.04
C ALA A 68 3.31 2.90 2.98
N ALA A 69 3.56 1.73 2.37
CA ALA A 69 2.62 1.11 1.44
C ALA A 69 1.31 0.76 2.14
N LEU A 70 1.39 0.16 3.33
CA LEU A 70 0.21 -0.14 4.15
C LEU A 70 -0.56 1.12 4.54
N THR A 71 0.13 2.19 4.94
CA THR A 71 -0.50 3.48 5.25
C THR A 71 -1.20 4.09 4.03
N ASN A 72 -0.61 3.99 2.84
CA ASN A 72 -1.21 4.49 1.61
C ASN A 72 -2.48 3.71 1.24
N GLU A 73 -2.48 2.39 1.46
CA GLU A 73 -3.66 1.53 1.26
C GLU A 73 -4.79 1.93 2.23
N ASP A 74 -4.46 2.09 3.51
CA ASP A 74 -5.39 2.52 4.58
C ASP A 74 -5.98 3.91 4.26
N THR A 75 -5.13 4.88 3.90
CA THR A 75 -5.52 6.24 3.52
C THR A 75 -6.45 6.25 2.29
N CYS A 76 -6.31 5.29 1.36
CA CYS A 76 -7.25 5.20 0.24
C CYS A 76 -8.67 4.92 0.79
N THR A 77 -8.83 4.04 1.78
CA THR A 77 -10.15 3.73 2.33
C THR A 77 -10.72 4.87 3.18
N ASP A 78 -9.87 5.58 3.93
CA ASP A 78 -10.25 6.79 4.69
C ASP A 78 -10.83 7.87 3.77
N GLY A 79 -10.31 7.99 2.54
CA GLY A 79 -10.83 8.91 1.53
C GLY A 79 -12.31 8.69 1.17
N PHE A 80 -12.89 7.55 1.52
CA PHE A 80 -14.30 7.22 1.25
C PHE A 80 -15.21 7.35 2.49
N GLU A 81 -14.72 7.83 3.64
CA GLU A 81 -15.55 7.99 4.86
C GLU A 81 -16.80 8.86 4.61
N ASP A 82 -16.63 9.98 3.90
CA ASP A 82 -17.71 10.92 3.55
C ASP A 82 -18.47 10.55 2.25
N VAL A 83 -18.10 9.44 1.61
CA VAL A 83 -18.80 8.93 0.41
C VAL A 83 -19.91 7.98 0.85
N PRO A 84 -21.17 8.20 0.43
CA PRO A 84 -22.27 7.30 0.75
C PRO A 84 -21.99 5.86 0.35
N ASP A 85 -22.45 4.91 1.16
CA ASP A 85 -22.29 3.50 0.84
C ASP A 85 -23.02 3.15 -0.45
N GLY A 86 -22.29 2.48 -1.34
CA GLY A 86 -22.79 2.02 -2.63
C GLY A 86 -21.93 0.88 -3.17
N PRO A 87 -22.39 0.18 -4.22
CA PRO A 87 -21.70 -1.00 -4.75
C PRO A 87 -20.23 -0.75 -5.11
N MET A 88 -19.92 0.44 -5.62
CA MET A 88 -18.55 0.85 -5.94
C MET A 88 -17.66 0.94 -4.70
N LYS A 89 -18.08 1.70 -3.67
CA LYS A 89 -17.33 1.84 -2.41
C LYS A 89 -17.11 0.49 -1.75
N VAL A 90 -18.15 -0.34 -1.69
CA VAL A 90 -18.07 -1.69 -1.07
C VAL A 90 -17.09 -2.60 -1.81
N ASP A 91 -17.14 -2.66 -3.15
CA ASP A 91 -16.20 -3.49 -3.93
C ASP A 91 -14.76 -2.94 -3.83
N LEU A 92 -14.58 -1.61 -3.91
CA LEU A 92 -13.27 -0.98 -3.80
C LEU A 92 -12.65 -1.23 -2.42
N CYS A 93 -13.28 -0.77 -1.34
CA CYS A 93 -12.76 -0.92 0.02
C CYS A 93 -12.54 -2.40 0.38
N GLY A 94 -13.45 -3.30 -0.03
CA GLY A 94 -13.27 -4.73 0.18
C GLY A 94 -12.07 -5.33 -0.57
N ARG A 95 -11.64 -4.74 -1.69
CA ARG A 95 -10.39 -5.12 -2.36
C ARG A 95 -9.18 -4.50 -1.69
N VAL A 96 -9.27 -3.24 -1.24
CA VAL A 96 -8.17 -2.56 -0.54
C VAL A 96 -7.80 -3.31 0.73
N VAL A 97 -8.77 -3.70 1.56
CA VAL A 97 -8.55 -4.51 2.77
C VAL A 97 -7.78 -5.80 2.48
N LYS A 98 -8.08 -6.48 1.37
CA LYS A 98 -7.33 -7.69 0.99
C LYS A 98 -5.88 -7.39 0.61
N VAL A 99 -5.62 -6.22 0.03
CA VAL A 99 -4.25 -5.79 -0.27
C VAL A 99 -3.53 -5.46 1.02
N GLU A 100 -4.16 -4.71 1.93
CA GLU A 100 -3.62 -4.39 3.27
C GLU A 100 -3.25 -5.65 4.05
N GLU A 101 -4.10 -6.68 4.03
CA GLU A 101 -3.80 -7.98 4.66
C GLU A 101 -2.51 -8.59 4.11
N VAL A 102 -2.32 -8.57 2.79
CA VAL A 102 -1.12 -9.11 2.15
C VAL A 102 0.11 -8.25 2.46
N THR A 103 -0.02 -6.93 2.40
CA THR A 103 1.05 -5.97 2.72
C THR A 103 1.47 -6.10 4.19
N SER A 104 0.51 -6.20 5.10
CA SER A 104 0.71 -6.41 6.54
C SER A 104 1.39 -7.76 6.83
N ASN A 105 0.94 -8.84 6.19
CA ASN A 105 1.60 -10.15 6.29
C ASN A 105 3.07 -10.09 5.83
N ALA A 106 3.35 -9.41 4.72
CA ALA A 106 4.71 -9.23 4.23
C ALA A 106 5.57 -8.39 5.19
N LEU A 107 5.02 -7.29 5.73
CA LEU A 107 5.70 -6.47 6.74
C LEU A 107 6.00 -7.27 8.02
N ALA A 108 5.07 -8.12 8.46
CA ALA A 108 5.27 -9.00 9.61
C ALA A 108 6.44 -9.99 9.38
N LEU A 109 6.55 -10.56 8.18
CA LEU A 109 7.67 -11.43 7.81
C LEU A 109 9.00 -10.66 7.81
N VAL A 110 9.02 -9.44 7.25
CA VAL A 110 10.20 -8.56 7.27
C VAL A 110 10.62 -8.27 8.72
N ASN A 111 9.68 -7.87 9.57
CA ASN A 111 9.93 -7.59 10.99
C ASN A 111 10.47 -8.82 11.74
N SER A 112 9.91 -10.00 11.48
CA SER A 112 10.37 -11.27 12.05
C SER A 112 11.81 -11.60 11.63
N TYR A 113 12.15 -11.38 10.35
CA TYR A 113 13.52 -11.56 9.87
C TYR A 113 14.49 -10.60 10.56
N VAL A 114 14.15 -9.31 10.65
CA VAL A 114 14.97 -8.29 11.33
C VAL A 114 15.23 -8.66 12.79
N ALA A 115 14.21 -9.14 13.51
CA ALA A 115 14.35 -9.57 14.89
C ALA A 115 15.32 -10.76 15.03
N LYS A 116 15.30 -11.71 14.09
CA LYS A 116 16.22 -12.86 14.09
C LYS A 116 17.66 -12.46 13.77
N VAL A 117 17.88 -11.57 12.81
CA VAL A 117 19.25 -11.16 12.40
C VAL A 117 19.84 -10.05 13.28
N SER A 118 19.02 -9.40 14.11
CA SER A 118 19.46 -8.40 15.10
C SER A 118 19.55 -8.96 16.52
N GLY A 119 19.16 -10.22 16.74
CA GLY A 119 19.35 -10.89 18.02
C GLY A 119 20.83 -11.12 18.34
N PRO A 120 21.18 -11.24 19.64
CA PRO A 120 22.54 -11.55 20.08
C PRO A 120 23.02 -12.93 19.61
#